data_AF-A0A662GUY4-F1
#
_entry.id   AF-A0A662GUY4-F1
#
_cell.length_a   1.000
_cell.length_b   1.000
_cell.length_c   1.000
_cell.angle_alpha   90.00
_cell.angle_beta   90.00
_cell.angle_gamma   90.00
#
_symmetry.space_group_name_H-M   'P 1'
#
loop_
_entity.id
_entity.type
_entity.pdbx_description
1 polymer ?
#
loop_
_entity_poly.entity_id
_entity_poly.type
_entity_poly.pdbx_seq_one_letter_code
_entity_poly.pdbx_strand_id
1 'polypeptide(L)'
;MRKPALPFRRARELRVLDLLKRHAELCALTVEQLREAFNALRRGDVAKSRSALEELFKTEEEADGVRREIAGELAKEVLPPLYREDMMQLIERVDLVADWAKDVGRILTILLE
;
A
#
# COMPACT_ATOMS: atom_id res chain seq x y z
N MET A 1 -32.80 -17.12 -17.98
CA MET A 1 -31.70 -18.01 -17.56
C MET A 1 -31.40 -17.77 -16.08
N ARG A 2 -31.27 -18.84 -15.29
CA ARG A 2 -31.15 -18.81 -13.82
C ARG A 2 -29.96 -17.92 -13.40
N LYS A 3 -30.20 -17.00 -12.46
CA LYS A 3 -29.15 -16.39 -11.63
C LYS A 3 -28.86 -17.34 -10.47
N PRO A 4 -27.77 -18.12 -10.45
CA PRO A 4 -27.15 -18.52 -9.19
C PRO A 4 -26.12 -17.44 -8.79
N ALA A 5 -25.75 -17.38 -7.51
CA ALA A 5 -24.54 -16.69 -6.97
C ALA A 5 -24.65 -15.30 -6.30
N LEU A 6 -25.78 -14.91 -5.69
CA LEU A 6 -25.82 -13.75 -4.77
C LEU A 6 -24.78 -13.79 -3.62
N PRO A 7 -24.56 -14.91 -2.90
CA PRO A 7 -23.59 -14.93 -1.79
C PRO A 7 -22.12 -14.93 -2.26
N PHE A 8 -21.79 -15.57 -3.39
CA PHE A 8 -20.42 -15.64 -3.90
C PHE A 8 -19.92 -14.29 -4.43
N ARG A 9 -20.79 -13.48 -5.04
CA ARG A 9 -20.42 -12.14 -5.49
C ARG A 9 -20.08 -11.25 -4.29
N ARG A 10 -20.93 -11.24 -3.26
CA ARG A 10 -20.73 -10.46 -2.04
C ARG A 10 -19.43 -10.82 -1.31
N ALA A 11 -19.10 -12.11 -1.23
CA ALA A 11 -17.85 -12.56 -0.61
C ALA A 11 -16.60 -12.02 -1.35
N ARG A 12 -16.64 -11.95 -2.69
CA ARG A 12 -15.55 -11.39 -3.49
C ARG A 12 -15.45 -9.87 -3.36
N GLU A 13 -16.59 -9.17 -3.31
CA GLU A 13 -16.62 -7.72 -3.06
C GLU A 13 -16.00 -7.39 -1.70
N LEU A 14 -16.37 -8.12 -0.64
CA LEU A 14 -15.79 -7.95 0.70
C LEU A 14 -14.28 -8.19 0.68
N ARG A 15 -13.80 -9.22 -0.02
CA ARG A 15 -12.37 -9.49 -0.14
C ARG A 15 -11.61 -8.32 -0.79
N VAL A 16 -12.15 -7.72 -1.85
CA VAL A 16 -11.53 -6.54 -2.48
C VAL A 16 -11.47 -5.38 -1.50
N LEU A 17 -12.54 -5.13 -0.73
CA LEU A 17 -12.56 -4.09 0.30
C LEU A 17 -11.52 -4.33 1.41
N ASP A 18 -11.36 -5.58 1.85
CA ASP A 18 -10.35 -5.94 2.85
C ASP A 18 -8.93 -5.71 2.34
N LEU A 19 -8.66 -6.08 1.08
CA LEU A 19 -7.36 -5.83 0.44
C LEU A 19 -7.09 -4.33 0.27
N LEU A 20 -8.09 -3.56 -0.15
CA LEU A 20 -8.00 -2.10 -0.25
C LEU A 20 -7.65 -1.45 1.08
N LYS A 21 -8.34 -1.87 2.14
CA LYS A 21 -8.06 -1.38 3.50
C LYS A 21 -6.64 -1.72 3.91
N ARG A 22 -6.20 -2.96 3.69
CA ARG A 22 -4.84 -3.40 4.01
C ARG A 22 -3.79 -2.60 3.23
N HIS A 23 -3.99 -2.35 1.94
CA HIS A 23 -3.09 -1.53 1.13
C HIS A 23 -2.96 -0.11 1.70
N ALA A 24 -4.09 0.54 2.02
CA ALA A 24 -4.09 1.87 2.61
C ALA A 24 -3.40 1.92 3.99
N GLU A 25 -3.59 0.89 4.82
CA GLU A 25 -2.90 0.76 6.12
C GLU A 25 -1.38 0.61 5.95
N LEU A 26 -0.93 -0.19 4.97
CA LEU A 26 0.49 -0.33 4.65
C LEU A 26 1.09 0.98 4.12
N CYS A 27 0.40 1.67 3.20
CA CYS A 27 0.87 2.97 2.70
C CYS A 27 1.01 4.00 3.83
N ALA A 28 0.06 4.03 4.77
CA ALA A 28 0.14 4.90 5.94
C ALA A 28 1.32 4.51 6.86
N LEU A 29 1.55 3.21 7.04
CA LEU A 29 2.68 2.70 7.82
C LEU A 29 4.03 3.06 7.19
N THR A 30 4.17 3.00 5.86
CA THR A 30 5.38 3.46 5.14
C THR A 30 5.71 4.91 5.46
N VAL A 31 4.70 5.80 5.44
CA VAL A 31 4.86 7.22 5.78
C VAL A 31 5.24 7.40 7.26
N GLU A 32 4.66 6.60 8.14
CA GLU A 32 4.94 6.63 9.57
C GLU A 32 6.38 6.18 9.88
N GLN A 33 6.89 5.16 9.19
CA GLN A 33 8.29 4.73 9.31
C GLN A 33 9.26 5.80 8.80
N LEU A 34 8.90 6.53 7.74
CA LEU A 34 9.68 7.69 7.28
C LEU A 34 9.75 8.77 8.36
N ARG A 35 8.62 9.07 9.00
CA ARG A 35 8.54 10.02 10.12
C ARG A 35 9.45 9.59 11.27
N GLU A 36 9.48 8.30 11.58
CA GLU A 36 10.35 7.74 12.61
C GLU A 36 11.84 7.86 12.26
N ALA A 37 12.21 7.64 11.00
CA ALA A 37 13.57 7.86 10.52
C ALA A 37 14.01 9.32 10.75
N PHE A 38 13.21 10.30 10.31
CA PHE A 38 13.50 11.72 10.54
C PHE A 38 13.58 12.08 12.03
N ASN A 39 12.70 11.54 12.86
CA ASN A 39 12.72 11.77 14.31
C ASN A 39 13.99 11.19 14.96
N ALA A 40 14.45 10.03 14.51
CA ALA A 40 15.69 9.43 14.99
C ALA A 40 16.90 10.30 14.60
N LEU A 41 16.98 10.77 13.36
CA LEU A 41 18.03 11.68 12.93
C LEU A 41 18.05 12.99 13.69
N ARG A 42 16.89 13.57 13.97
CA ARG A 42 16.81 14.80 14.77
C ARG A 42 17.33 14.61 16.20
N ARG A 43 17.36 13.38 16.71
CA ARG A 43 17.97 13.03 18.01
C ARG A 43 19.43 12.57 17.90
N GLY A 44 20.02 12.56 16.71
CA GLY A 44 21.36 12.05 16.45
C GLY A 44 21.47 10.52 16.45
N ASP A 45 20.34 9.80 16.45
CA ASP A 45 20.32 8.34 16.49
C ASP A 45 20.28 7.76 15.06
N VAL A 46 21.48 7.70 14.45
CA VAL A 46 21.65 7.22 13.06
C VAL A 46 21.29 5.74 12.94
N ALA A 47 21.61 4.91 13.94
CA ALA A 47 21.32 3.48 13.91
C ALA A 47 19.80 3.23 13.88
N LYS A 48 19.03 3.92 14.73
CA LYS A 48 17.57 3.84 14.70
C LYS A 48 16.99 4.39 13.41
N SER A 49 17.56 5.46 12.85
CA SER A 49 17.11 5.97 11.55
C SER A 49 17.28 4.92 10.44
N ARG A 50 18.42 4.24 10.39
CA ARG A 50 18.67 3.18 9.40
C ARG A 50 17.69 2.02 9.56
N SER A 51 17.44 1.59 10.79
CA SER A 51 16.45 0.54 11.06
C SER A 51 15.03 0.97 10.63
N ALA A 52 14.62 2.21 10.89
CA ALA A 52 13.33 2.70 10.41
C ALA A 52 13.21 2.74 8.88
N LEU A 53 14.31 3.06 8.18
CA LEU A 53 14.37 3.03 6.71
C LEU A 53 14.31 1.60 6.15
N GLU A 54 14.96 0.63 6.80
CA GLU A 54 14.84 -0.78 6.42
C GLU A 54 13.40 -1.27 6.52
N GLU A 55 12.71 -0.93 7.61
CA GLU A 55 11.30 -1.28 7.79
C GLU A 55 10.39 -0.56 6.78
N LEU A 56 10.69 0.71 6.46
CA LEU A 56 10.01 1.46 5.39
C LEU A 56 10.02 0.71 4.07
N PHE A 57 11.21 0.25 3.63
CA PHE A 57 11.34 -0.45 2.35
C PHE A 57 10.60 -1.79 2.34
N LYS A 58 10.61 -2.52 3.45
CA LYS A 58 9.84 -3.79 3.57
C LYS A 58 8.34 -3.55 3.51
N THR A 59 7.84 -2.54 4.23
CA THR A 59 6.40 -2.23 4.26
C THR A 59 5.91 -1.74 2.90
N GLU A 60 6.69 -0.94 2.18
CA GLU A 60 6.34 -0.55 0.82
C GLU A 60 6.33 -1.74 -0.15
N GLU A 61 7.29 -2.66 -0.05
CA GLU A 61 7.28 -3.89 -0.88
C GLU A 61 6.03 -4.74 -0.61
N GLU A 62 5.59 -4.81 0.66
CA GLU A 62 4.33 -5.46 1.02
C GLU A 62 3.12 -4.72 0.42
N ALA A 63 3.10 -3.38 0.48
CA ALA A 63 2.03 -2.58 -0.10
C ALA A 63 1.90 -2.82 -1.62
N ASP A 64 3.00 -2.80 -2.35
CA ASP A 64 3.04 -3.09 -3.79
C ASP A 64 2.54 -4.53 -4.09
N GLY A 65 2.89 -5.50 -3.22
CA GLY A 65 2.34 -6.86 -3.28
C GLY A 65 0.81 -6.90 -3.15
N VAL A 66 0.24 -6.19 -2.17
CA VAL A 66 -1.22 -6.09 -1.99
C VAL A 66 -1.87 -5.37 -3.18
N ARG A 67 -1.24 -4.33 -3.74
CA ARG A 67 -1.72 -3.65 -4.95
C ARG A 67 -1.90 -4.62 -6.12
N ARG A 68 -0.91 -5.49 -6.36
CA ARG A 68 -0.97 -6.52 -7.40
C ARG A 68 -2.08 -7.54 -7.13
N GLU A 69 -2.30 -7.91 -5.87
CA GLU A 69 -3.41 -8.81 -5.50
C GLU A 69 -4.77 -8.18 -5.80
N ILE A 70 -4.96 -6.90 -5.47
CA ILE A 70 -6.20 -6.17 -5.77
C ILE A 70 -6.47 -6.14 -7.27
N ALA A 71 -5.46 -5.82 -8.09
CA ALA A 71 -5.59 -5.82 -9.55
C ALA A 71 -6.01 -7.20 -10.09
N GLY A 72 -5.43 -8.27 -9.54
CA GLY A 72 -5.81 -9.65 -9.87
C GLY A 72 -7.24 -10.01 -9.48
N GLU A 73 -7.77 -9.50 -8.36
CA GLU A 73 -9.17 -9.69 -7.97
C GLU A 73 -10.13 -8.88 -8.83
N LEU A 74 -9.80 -7.63 -9.12
CA LEU A 74 -10.61 -6.75 -9.95
C LEU A 74 -10.76 -7.28 -11.39
N ALA A 75 -9.76 -7.99 -11.91
CA ALA A 75 -9.81 -8.64 -13.22
C ALA A 75 -10.87 -9.76 -13.32
N LYS A 76 -11.31 -10.37 -12.20
CA LYS A 76 -12.22 -11.53 -12.17
C LYS A 76 -13.72 -11.18 -12.30
N GLU A 77 -14.03 -10.04 -12.92
CA GLU A 77 -15.41 -9.50 -13.05
C GLU A 77 -16.17 -9.37 -11.73
N VAL A 78 -15.47 -9.01 -10.65
CA VAL A 78 -16.06 -8.85 -9.30
C VAL A 78 -17.00 -7.64 -9.24
N LEU A 79 -16.62 -6.55 -9.91
CA LEU A 79 -17.36 -5.29 -9.96
C LEU A 79 -17.79 -4.95 -11.40
N PRO A 80 -18.88 -4.17 -11.58
CA PRO A 80 -19.21 -3.59 -12.87
C PRO A 80 -18.05 -2.73 -13.40
N PRO A 81 -17.90 -2.60 -14.74
CA PRO A 81 -16.71 -1.98 -15.34
C PRO A 81 -16.36 -0.58 -14.81
N LEU A 82 -17.36 0.31 -14.68
CA LEU A 82 -17.14 1.68 -14.19
C LEU A 82 -16.57 1.70 -12.76
N TYR A 83 -17.15 0.92 -11.85
CA TYR A 83 -16.67 0.84 -10.47
C TYR A 83 -15.27 0.22 -10.38
N ARG A 84 -14.90 -0.69 -11.29
CA ARG A 84 -13.55 -1.24 -11.35
C ARG A 84 -12.52 -0.17 -11.70
N GLU A 85 -12.83 0.67 -12.67
CA GLU A 85 -11.95 1.77 -13.09
C GLU A 85 -11.76 2.79 -11.96
N ASP A 86 -12.85 3.21 -11.32
CA ASP A 86 -12.78 4.12 -10.17
C ASP A 86 -11.94 3.54 -9.02
N MET A 87 -12.06 2.24 -8.74
CA MET A 87 -11.26 1.58 -7.71
C MET A 87 -9.78 1.51 -8.09
N MET A 88 -9.45 1.19 -9.34
CA MET A 88 -8.06 1.18 -9.81
C MET A 88 -7.42 2.57 -9.67
N GLN A 89 -8.12 3.64 -10.09
CA GLN A 89 -7.62 5.00 -9.95
C GLN A 89 -7.43 5.41 -8.48
N LEU A 90 -8.32 4.97 -7.59
CA LEU A 90 -8.17 5.22 -6.15
C LEU A 90 -6.91 4.55 -5.60
N ILE A 91 -6.73 3.26 -5.91
CA ILE A 91 -5.57 2.48 -5.44
C ILE A 91 -4.27 3.12 -5.92
N GLU A 92 -4.19 3.46 -7.21
CA GLU A 92 -3.02 4.12 -7.80
C GLU A 92 -2.69 5.43 -7.07
N ARG A 93 -3.69 6.25 -6.75
CA ARG A 93 -3.47 7.51 -6.02
C ARG A 93 -3.01 7.30 -4.58
N VAL A 94 -3.52 6.27 -3.89
CA VAL A 94 -3.09 5.93 -2.52
C VAL A 94 -1.65 5.42 -2.54
N ASP A 95 -1.31 4.60 -3.52
CA ASP A 95 0.00 4.00 -3.70
C ASP A 95 1.12 5.05 -3.90
N LEU A 96 0.83 6.11 -4.67
CA LEU A 96 1.76 7.23 -4.87
C LEU A 96 2.26 7.86 -3.56
N VAL A 97 1.46 7.81 -2.49
CA VAL A 97 1.88 8.34 -1.18
C VAL A 97 3.01 7.50 -0.57
N ALA A 98 2.93 6.17 -0.69
CA ALA A 98 3.98 5.27 -0.23
C ALA A 98 5.23 5.36 -1.12
N ASP A 99 5.04 5.50 -2.44
CA ASP A 99 6.14 5.71 -3.38
C ASP A 99 6.95 6.97 -3.06
N TRP A 100 6.28 8.10 -2.81
CA TRP A 100 6.98 9.32 -2.39
C TRP A 100 7.72 9.13 -1.07
N ALA A 101 7.15 8.41 -0.12
CA ALA A 101 7.83 8.11 1.14
C ALA A 101 9.09 7.25 0.91
N LYS A 102 9.02 6.26 0.02
CA LYS A 102 10.15 5.42 -0.41
C LYS A 102 11.24 6.24 -1.07
N ASP A 103 10.89 7.16 -1.97
CA ASP A 103 11.86 8.02 -2.65
C ASP A 103 12.61 8.93 -1.68
N VAL A 104 11.89 9.55 -0.74
CA VAL A 104 12.53 10.31 0.34
C VAL A 104 13.42 9.41 1.19
N GLY A 105 12.95 8.20 1.52
CA GLY A 105 13.73 7.20 2.26
C GLY A 105 15.04 6.82 1.56
N ARG A 106 15.03 6.65 0.22
CA ARG A 106 16.23 6.39 -0.59
C ARG A 106 17.24 7.53 -0.50
N ILE A 107 16.77 8.77 -0.64
CA ILE A 107 17.64 9.95 -0.50
C ILE A 107 18.24 10.00 0.90
N LEU A 108 17.43 9.72 1.93
CA LEU A 108 17.89 9.72 3.31
C LEU A 108 18.97 8.66 3.55
N THR A 109 18.81 7.45 3.02
CA THR A 109 19.83 6.39 3.09
C THR A 109 21.18 6.86 2.58
N ILE A 110 21.21 7.54 1.41
CA ILE A 110 22.44 8.09 0.81
C ILE A 110 23.08 9.15 1.72
N LEU A 111 22.27 10.02 2.33
CA LEU A 111 22.78 11.07 3.23
C LEU A 111 23.37 10.54 4.53
N LEU A 112 23.10 9.28 4.89
CA LEU A 112 23.58 8.67 6.13
C LEU A 112 24.86 7.85 5.94
N GLU A 113 25.21 7.49 4.70
CA GLU A 113 26.50 6.89 4.34
C GLU A 113 27.68 7.81 4.68
#